data_AF-A0A410Q7G8-F1
#
_entry.id   AF-A0A410Q7G8-F1
#
_cell.length_a   1.000
_cell.length_b   1.000
_cell.length_c   1.000
_cell.angle_alpha   90.00
_cell.angle_beta   90.00
_cell.angle_gamma   90.00
#
_symmetry.space_group_name_H-M   'P 1'
#
loop_
_entity.id
_entity.type
_entity.pdbx_description
1 polymer ?
#
loop_
_entity_poly.entity_id
_entity_poly.type
_entity_poly.pdbx_seq_one_letter_code
_entity_poly.pdbx_strand_id
1 'polypeptide(L)'
;MSEELSGLACDSEAYWGYDKNYMDQFRRYYNVTADFIRSNPVRVLKEGDRTVGFFGLQSNESNWQLEFFYVCAASIGKGYGRNLWNELLAFCREERIGRFEFVTSPQAVPFYEKMGARVVGEEASLLKKGRTIPKLLYSLEE
;
A
#
# COMPACT_ATOMS: atom_id res chain seq x y z
N MET A 1 8.87 9.43 11.93
CA MET A 1 8.31 9.23 10.57
C MET A 1 8.30 7.76 10.19
N SER A 2 9.44 7.10 9.93
CA SER A 2 9.48 5.66 9.58
C SER A 2 8.76 4.76 10.60
N GLU A 3 9.04 4.92 11.88
CA GLU A 3 8.40 4.11 12.95
C GLU A 3 6.89 4.32 13.04
N GLU A 4 6.41 5.54 12.80
CA GLU A 4 4.97 5.87 12.78
C GLU A 4 4.27 5.18 11.61
N LEU A 5 4.87 5.22 10.41
CA LEU A 5 4.31 4.59 9.21
C LEU A 5 4.33 3.05 9.32
N SER A 6 5.43 2.47 9.81
CA SER A 6 5.49 1.04 10.09
C SER A 6 4.45 0.60 11.12
N GLY A 7 4.21 1.42 12.16
CA GLY A 7 3.15 1.18 13.14
C GLY A 7 1.77 1.18 12.49
N LEU A 8 1.45 2.20 11.69
CA LEU A 8 0.17 2.32 10.99
C LEU A 8 -0.07 1.14 10.03
N ALA A 9 0.94 0.72 9.27
CA ALA A 9 0.84 -0.44 8.40
C ALA A 9 0.54 -1.73 9.18
N CYS A 10 1.22 -1.92 10.32
CA CYS A 10 1.00 -3.08 11.18
C CYS A 10 -0.42 -3.09 11.78
N ASP A 11 -0.91 -1.96 12.26
CA ASP A 11 -2.28 -1.84 12.80
C ASP A 11 -3.33 -2.05 11.70
N SER A 12 -3.10 -1.51 10.50
CA SER A 12 -3.97 -1.71 9.33
C SER A 12 -4.05 -3.18 8.93
N GLU A 13 -2.93 -3.91 8.91
CA GLU A 13 -2.94 -5.32 8.51
C GLU A 13 -3.52 -6.21 9.62
N ALA A 14 -3.30 -5.87 10.90
CA ALA A 14 -3.87 -6.59 12.04
C ALA A 14 -5.41 -6.59 12.04
N TYR A 15 -6.04 -5.58 11.45
CA TYR A 15 -7.50 -5.50 11.30
C TYR A 15 -8.11 -6.72 10.61
N TRP A 16 -7.37 -7.38 9.71
CA TRP A 16 -7.85 -8.54 8.97
C TRP A 16 -7.81 -9.85 9.76
N GLY A 17 -7.41 -9.81 11.04
CA GLY A 17 -7.49 -10.95 11.96
C GLY A 17 -6.40 -12.00 11.76
N TYR A 18 -5.24 -11.62 11.22
CA TYR A 18 -4.12 -12.54 11.05
C TYR A 18 -3.44 -12.94 12.38
N ASP A 19 -2.93 -14.18 12.45
CA ASP A 19 -2.23 -14.70 13.62
C ASP A 19 -0.94 -13.93 13.95
N LYS A 20 -0.54 -14.00 15.23
CA LYS A 20 0.69 -13.34 15.74
C LYS A 20 1.94 -13.64 14.92
N ASN A 21 2.10 -14.89 14.46
CA ASN A 21 3.27 -15.28 13.65
C ASN A 21 3.29 -14.61 12.27
N TYR A 22 2.12 -14.37 11.67
CA TYR A 22 2.01 -13.63 10.43
C TYR A 22 2.35 -12.15 10.64
N MET A 23 1.81 -11.56 11.71
CA MET A 23 2.06 -10.16 12.06
C MET A 23 3.52 -9.89 12.44
N ASP A 24 4.22 -10.85 13.07
CA ASP A 24 5.66 -10.72 13.36
C ASP A 24 6.50 -10.68 12.07
N GLN A 25 6.18 -11.56 11.11
CA GLN A 25 6.82 -11.53 9.80
C GLN A 25 6.43 -10.28 9.01
N PHE A 26 5.17 -9.84 9.07
CA PHE A 26 4.73 -8.61 8.42
C PHE A 26 5.55 -7.42 8.92
N ARG A 27 5.72 -7.30 10.24
CA ARG A 27 6.53 -6.24 10.84
C ARG A 27 8.00 -6.27 10.41
N ARG A 28 8.54 -7.46 10.11
CA ARG A 28 9.93 -7.62 9.64
C ARG A 28 10.09 -7.29 8.16
N TYR A 29 9.17 -7.75 7.32
CA TYR A 29 9.27 -7.61 5.86
C TYR A 29 8.71 -6.27 5.35
N TYR A 30 7.58 -5.81 5.89
CA TYR A 30 6.92 -4.56 5.52
C TYR A 30 7.28 -3.42 6.48
N ASN A 31 8.57 -3.31 6.80
CA ASN A 31 9.08 -2.22 7.62
C ASN A 31 9.43 -1.02 6.74
N VAL A 32 8.73 0.11 6.93
CA VAL A 32 9.06 1.37 6.27
C VAL A 32 10.38 1.89 6.86
N THR A 33 11.47 1.78 6.10
CA THR A 33 12.77 2.26 6.56
C THR A 33 12.96 3.75 6.29
N ALA A 34 13.79 4.42 7.08
CA ALA A 34 14.17 5.80 6.79
C ALA A 34 14.87 5.94 5.43
N ASP A 35 15.58 4.89 5.00
CA ASP A 35 16.20 4.86 3.68
C ASP A 35 15.15 4.82 2.56
N PHE A 36 14.12 3.98 2.71
CA PHE A 36 13.00 3.94 1.77
C PHE A 36 12.34 5.31 1.65
N ILE A 37 12.07 6.00 2.76
CA ILE A 37 11.45 7.34 2.76
C ILE A 37 12.33 8.39 2.06
N ARG A 38 13.67 8.29 2.16
CA ARG A 38 14.58 9.25 1.52
C ARG A 38 14.76 9.00 0.03
N SER A 39 14.75 7.73 -0.37
CA SER A 39 15.05 7.32 -1.74
C SER A 39 13.80 7.19 -2.61
N ASN A 40 12.62 7.16 -2.01
CA ASN A 40 11.36 6.91 -2.70
C ASN A 40 10.26 7.91 -2.32
N PRO A 41 9.33 8.21 -3.22
CA PRO A 41 8.17 9.04 -2.92
C PRO A 41 7.25 8.36 -1.89
N VAL A 42 7.21 8.96 -0.70
CA VAL A 42 6.28 8.62 0.38
C VAL A 42 5.41 9.82 0.70
N ARG A 43 4.10 9.60 0.78
CA ARG A 43 3.10 10.62 1.11
C ARG A 43 2.19 10.11 2.21
N VAL A 44 1.81 11.02 3.09
CA VAL A 44 0.96 10.74 4.24
C VAL A 44 -0.34 11.53 4.12
N LEU A 45 -1.45 10.86 4.37
CA LEU A 45 -2.75 11.49 4.52
C LEU A 45 -2.96 11.83 5.99
N LYS A 46 -3.21 13.11 6.27
CA LYS A 46 -3.44 13.62 7.63
C LYS A 46 -4.89 14.10 7.80
N GLU A 47 -5.42 13.89 8.99
CA GLU A 47 -6.64 14.51 9.47
C GLU A 47 -6.31 15.30 10.74
N GLY A 48 -6.22 16.63 10.61
CA GLY A 48 -5.63 17.48 11.64
C GLY A 48 -4.17 17.09 11.91
N ASP A 49 -3.84 16.83 13.17
CA ASP A 49 -2.50 16.39 13.60
C ASP A 49 -2.28 14.88 13.47
N ARG A 50 -3.29 14.09 13.07
CA ARG A 50 -3.20 12.62 13.03
C ARG A 50 -2.93 12.10 11.63
N THR A 51 -1.94 11.22 11.50
CA THR A 51 -1.73 10.43 10.28
C THR A 51 -2.80 9.35 10.17
N VAL A 52 -3.65 9.44 9.14
CA VAL A 52 -4.77 8.50 8.92
C VAL A 52 -4.51 7.52 7.79
N GLY A 53 -3.45 7.71 7.01
CA GLY A 53 -2.96 6.75 6.02
C GLY A 53 -1.69 7.23 5.35
N PHE A 54 -1.06 6.36 4.57
CA PHE A 54 0.10 6.71 3.76
C PHE A 54 0.26 5.77 2.58
N PHE A 55 0.96 6.26 1.56
CA PHE A 55 1.41 5.44 0.45
C PHE A 55 2.91 5.65 0.19
N GLY A 56 3.53 4.63 -0.39
CA GLY A 56 4.93 4.63 -0.81
C GLY A 56 5.05 3.98 -2.18
N LEU A 57 5.59 4.73 -3.14
CA LEU A 57 5.86 4.27 -4.49
C LEU A 57 7.36 4.06 -4.65
N GLN A 58 7.77 2.99 -5.31
CA GLN A 58 9.15 2.73 -5.70
C GLN A 58 9.24 2.64 -7.22
N SER A 59 10.27 3.25 -7.80
CA SER A 59 10.60 3.05 -9.21
C SER A 59 11.63 1.92 -9.34
N ASN A 60 11.35 0.94 -10.20
CA ASN A 60 12.31 -0.09 -10.58
C ASN A 60 12.51 -0.06 -12.10
N GLU A 61 13.69 0.39 -12.53
CA GLU A 61 14.11 0.62 -13.92
C GLU A 61 13.14 1.50 -14.73
N SER A 62 12.05 0.90 -15.21
CA SER A 62 11.00 1.55 -16.05
C SER A 62 9.58 1.33 -15.54
N ASN A 63 9.41 0.66 -14.40
CA ASN A 63 8.10 0.36 -13.81
C ASN A 63 7.97 0.97 -12.42
N TRP A 64 6.77 1.41 -12.09
CA TRP A 64 6.43 1.90 -10.77
C TRP A 64 5.72 0.82 -9.98
N GLN A 65 6.09 0.68 -8.71
CA GLN A 65 5.51 -0.27 -7.79
C GLN A 65 4.96 0.47 -6.57
N LEU A 66 3.69 0.24 -6.25
CA LEU A 66 3.10 0.71 -5.01
C LEU A 66 3.42 -0.31 -3.92
N GLU A 67 4.48 -0.01 -3.17
CA GLU A 67 5.05 -0.88 -2.15
C GLU A 67 4.27 -0.78 -0.84
N PHE A 68 3.84 0.42 -0.48
CA PHE A 68 3.05 0.66 0.73
C PHE A 68 1.76 1.38 0.37
N PHE A 69 0.64 0.87 0.87
CA PHE A 69 -0.65 1.56 0.83
C PHE A 69 -1.49 1.13 2.02
N TYR A 70 -1.49 1.95 3.07
CA TYR A 70 -2.13 1.61 4.34
C TYR A 70 -2.93 2.78 4.89
N VAL A 71 -4.08 2.48 5.48
CA VAL A 71 -4.92 3.45 6.19
C VAL A 71 -5.13 2.97 7.61
N CYS A 72 -5.32 3.89 8.55
CA CYS A 72 -5.56 3.53 9.94
C CYS A 72 -6.74 2.56 10.05
N ALA A 73 -6.57 1.46 10.79
CA ALA A 73 -7.60 0.44 10.96
C ALA A 73 -8.94 1.00 11.48
N ALA A 74 -8.87 1.98 12.41
CA ALA A 74 -10.04 2.69 12.94
C ALA A 74 -10.78 3.54 11.88
N SER A 75 -10.19 3.70 10.70
CA SER A 75 -10.66 4.49 9.57
C SER A 75 -11.09 3.63 8.38
N ILE A 76 -10.98 2.31 8.47
CA ILE A 76 -11.49 1.38 7.45
C ILE A 76 -13.01 1.51 7.35
N GLY A 77 -13.52 1.62 6.12
CA GLY A 77 -14.94 1.83 5.84
C GLY A 77 -15.42 3.29 5.94
N LYS A 78 -14.56 4.25 6.30
CA LYS A 78 -14.92 5.68 6.43
C LYS A 78 -14.55 6.55 5.22
N GLY A 79 -14.03 5.95 4.15
CA GLY A 79 -13.69 6.66 2.90
C GLY A 79 -12.23 7.11 2.76
N TYR A 80 -11.41 7.03 3.82
CA TYR A 80 -10.00 7.45 3.75
C TYR A 80 -9.16 6.66 2.73
N GLY A 81 -9.47 5.38 2.51
CA GLY A 81 -8.81 4.60 1.46
C GLY A 81 -9.00 5.21 0.07
N ARG A 82 -10.22 5.70 -0.23
CA ARG A 82 -10.51 6.38 -1.50
C ARG A 82 -9.81 7.74 -1.56
N ASN A 83 -9.77 8.49 -0.47
CA ASN A 83 -9.06 9.77 -0.42
C ASN A 83 -7.55 9.57 -0.66
N LEU A 84 -6.94 8.61 0.03
CA LEU A 84 -5.52 8.25 -0.15
C LEU A 84 -5.24 7.76 -1.57
N TRP A 85 -6.16 7.01 -2.17
CA TRP A 85 -6.05 6.60 -3.57
C TRP A 85 -6.08 7.80 -4.52
N ASN A 86 -6.98 8.75 -4.31
CA ASN A 86 -7.03 9.97 -5.13
C ASN A 86 -5.75 10.80 -5.02
N GLU A 87 -5.18 10.91 -3.81
CA GLU A 87 -3.88 11.57 -3.59
C GLU A 87 -2.75 10.84 -4.33
N LEU A 88 -2.75 9.50 -4.31
CA LEU A 88 -1.82 8.68 -5.09
C LEU A 88 -1.96 8.98 -6.59
N LEU A 89 -3.19 9.04 -7.11
CA LEU A 89 -3.42 9.35 -8.52
C LEU A 89 -3.04 10.78 -8.89
N ALA A 90 -3.26 11.76 -8.00
CA ALA A 90 -2.81 13.13 -8.20
C ALA A 90 -1.28 13.18 -8.32
N PHE A 91 -0.58 12.56 -7.38
CA PHE A 91 0.87 12.43 -7.41
C PHE A 91 1.36 11.74 -8.69
N CYS A 92 0.74 10.63 -9.09
CA CYS A 92 1.10 9.94 -10.33
C CYS A 92 0.92 10.84 -11.56
N ARG A 93 -0.11 11.69 -11.61
CA ARG A 93 -0.28 12.65 -12.72
C ARG A 93 0.81 13.71 -12.73
N GLU A 94 1.16 14.26 -11.57
CA GLU A 94 2.22 15.27 -11.44
C GLU A 94 3.58 14.72 -11.90
N GLU A 95 3.89 13.48 -11.51
CA GLU A 95 5.13 12.80 -11.85
C GLU A 95 5.10 12.07 -13.21
N ARG A 96 4.01 12.21 -13.98
CA ARG A 96 3.79 11.54 -15.29
C ARG A 96 3.94 10.01 -15.22
N ILE A 97 3.52 9.42 -14.11
CA ILE A 97 3.44 7.98 -13.89
C ILE A 97 2.15 7.46 -14.52
N GLY A 98 2.24 6.88 -15.71
CA GLY A 98 1.07 6.37 -16.43
C GLY A 98 0.55 5.01 -15.93
N ARG A 99 1.37 4.24 -15.21
CA ARG A 99 0.97 2.93 -14.66
C ARG A 99 1.83 2.51 -13.48
N PHE A 100 1.26 1.74 -12.57
CA PHE A 100 1.98 1.12 -11.46
C PHE A 100 1.39 -0.24 -11.08
N GLU A 101 2.24 -1.12 -10.57
CA GLU A 101 1.88 -2.46 -10.10
C GLU A 101 1.95 -2.55 -8.58
N PHE A 102 1.23 -3.50 -7.99
CA PHE A 102 1.32 -3.80 -6.57
C PHE A 102 0.80 -5.19 -6.24
N VAL A 103 1.21 -5.71 -5.11
CA VAL A 103 0.65 -6.92 -4.52
C VAL A 103 -0.22 -6.56 -3.33
N THR A 104 -1.28 -7.32 -3.09
CA THR A 104 -2.19 -7.03 -1.97
C THR A 104 -2.75 -8.30 -1.34
N SER A 105 -3.24 -8.20 -0.11
CA SER A 105 -4.07 -9.23 0.51
C SER A 105 -5.34 -9.47 -0.34
N PRO A 106 -5.77 -10.74 -0.56
CA PRO A 106 -6.94 -11.08 -1.37
C PRO A 106 -8.22 -10.35 -0.96
N GLN A 107 -8.36 -10.08 0.35
CA GLN A 107 -9.50 -9.39 0.94
C GLN A 107 -9.63 -7.93 0.48
N ALA A 108 -8.52 -7.31 0.06
CA ALA A 108 -8.49 -5.94 -0.43
C ALA A 108 -8.65 -5.82 -1.95
N VAL A 109 -8.59 -6.92 -2.71
CA VAL A 109 -8.80 -6.91 -4.17
C VAL A 109 -10.10 -6.19 -4.57
N PRO A 110 -11.27 -6.47 -3.95
CA PRO A 110 -12.51 -5.79 -4.33
C PRO A 110 -12.48 -4.28 -4.10
N PHE A 111 -11.64 -3.78 -3.19
CA PHE A 111 -11.44 -2.36 -3.00
C PHE A 111 -10.67 -1.77 -4.19
N TYR A 112 -9.56 -2.38 -4.58
CA TYR A 112 -8.73 -1.88 -5.68
C TYR A 112 -9.40 -2.02 -7.05
N GLU A 113 -10.17 -3.09 -7.27
CA GLU A 113 -10.98 -3.23 -8.49
C GLU A 113 -12.01 -2.10 -8.64
N LYS A 114 -12.66 -1.71 -7.53
CA LYS A 114 -13.56 -0.54 -7.51
C LYS A 114 -12.83 0.77 -7.79
N MET A 115 -11.53 0.84 -7.52
CA MET A 115 -10.68 2.00 -7.85
C MET A 115 -10.15 1.96 -9.28
N GLY A 116 -10.46 0.91 -10.06
CA GLY A 116 -10.05 0.74 -11.45
C GLY A 116 -8.77 -0.07 -11.66
N ALA A 117 -8.20 -0.66 -10.60
CA ALA A 117 -7.07 -1.58 -10.76
C ALA A 117 -7.57 -2.94 -11.27
N ARG A 118 -6.72 -3.66 -11.99
CA ARG A 118 -7.04 -4.99 -12.51
C ARG A 118 -6.06 -6.02 -11.97
N VAL A 119 -6.55 -7.22 -11.66
CA VAL A 119 -5.69 -8.35 -11.33
C VAL A 119 -4.95 -8.78 -12.59
N VAL A 120 -3.62 -8.83 -12.53
CA VAL A 120 -2.75 -9.21 -13.65
C VAL A 120 -1.97 -10.50 -13.39
N GLY A 121 -2.05 -11.03 -12.16
CA GLY A 121 -1.43 -12.30 -11.82
C GLY A 121 -1.38 -12.52 -10.31
N GLU A 122 -0.43 -13.36 -9.90
CA GLU A 122 -0.16 -13.69 -8.50
C GLU A 122 1.35 -13.69 -8.27
N GLU A 123 1.78 -13.28 -7.08
CA GLU A 123 3.17 -13.35 -6.63
C GLU A 123 3.30 -14.20 -5.37
N ALA A 124 4.48 -14.79 -5.16
CA ALA A 124 4.77 -15.52 -3.96
C ALA A 124 4.79 -14.57 -2.75
N SER A 125 4.01 -14.89 -1.72
CA SER A 125 3.97 -14.11 -0.50
C SER A 125 5.32 -14.21 0.23
N LEU A 126 5.91 -13.05 0.53
CA LEU A 126 7.11 -12.95 1.36
C LEU A 126 6.88 -13.46 2.79
N LEU A 127 5.63 -13.47 3.25
CA LEU A 127 5.26 -13.77 4.64
C LEU A 127 4.98 -15.25 4.90
N LYS A 128 4.64 -16.02 3.86
CA LYS A 128 4.32 -17.44 4.02
C LYS A 128 4.71 -18.21 2.76
N LYS A 129 5.71 -19.08 2.90
CA LYS A 129 6.16 -19.96 1.82
C LYS A 129 4.98 -20.80 1.29
N GLY A 130 4.80 -20.80 -0.03
CA GLY A 130 3.72 -21.52 -0.71
C GLY A 130 2.36 -20.80 -0.72
N ARG A 131 2.24 -19.62 -0.11
CA ARG A 131 1.09 -18.73 -0.28
C ARG A 131 1.36 -17.79 -1.44
N THR A 132 0.40 -17.64 -2.35
CA THR A 132 0.40 -16.57 -3.34
C THR A 132 -0.47 -15.40 -2.87
N ILE A 133 -0.16 -14.21 -3.37
CA ILE A 133 -0.94 -13.00 -3.19
C ILE A 133 -1.23 -12.38 -4.57
N PRO A 134 -2.43 -11.83 -4.78
CA PRO A 134 -2.80 -11.22 -6.05
C PRO A 134 -1.90 -10.02 -6.37
N LYS A 135 -1.43 -9.99 -7.62
CA LYS A 135 -0.72 -8.86 -8.24
C LYS A 135 -1.72 -8.08 -9.09
N LEU A 136 -1.77 -6.78 -8.86
CA LEU A 136 -2.65 -5.85 -9.57
C LEU A 136 -1.83 -4.81 -10.34
N LEU A 137 -2.44 -4.29 -11.39
CA LEU A 137 -1.95 -3.18 -12.18
C LEU A 137 -3.02 -2.10 -12.22
N TYR A 138 -2.61 -0.86 -12.01
CA TYR A 138 -3.41 0.31 -12.32
C TYR A 138 -2.76 1.11 -13.46
N SER A 139 -3.57 1.53 -14.42
CA SER A 139 -3.15 2.44 -15.49
C SER A 139 -3.96 3.72 -15.37
N LEU A 140 -3.27 4.87 -15.35
CA LEU A 140 -3.90 6.16 -15.53
C LEU A 140 -4.22 6.28 -17.02
N GLU A 141 -5.50 6.17 -17.38
CA GLU A 141 -5.95 6.53 -18.72
C GLU A 141 -5.83 8.06 -18.87
N GLU A 142 -5.32 8.51 -20.03
CA GLU A 142 -5.12 9.92 -20.39
C GLU A 142 -6.42 10.73 -20.44
#